data_AF-X1VJ85-F1
#
_entry.id   AF-X1VJ85-F1
#
_cell.length_a   1.000
_cell.length_b   1.000
_cell.length_c   1.000
_cell.angle_alpha   90.00
_cell.angle_beta   90.00
_cell.angle_gamma   90.00
#
_symmetry.space_group_name_H-M   'P 1'
#
loop_
_entity.id
_entity.type
_entity.pdbx_description
1 polymer ?
#
loop_
_entity_poly.entity_id
_entity_poly.type
_entity_poly.pdbx_seq_one_letter_code
_entity_poly.pdbx_strand_id
1 'polypeptide(L)'
;IAKTIGKDLEISYSYARSPKRMMHWIKYVTKASFRDIEWDEPLANALYGFHNGCFAGFWDDPPKWKLTGTDKKFNALLAIRKGLHPVSGKPIVWNKEPIPWALVKQQNPVDIGGGYYLLPPIREPPAERWQPTNLTELPDGDSRKHSNAVRRSIDIARERVSFYNDCDSYS
;
A
#
# COMPACT_ATOMS: atom_id res chain seq x y z
N ILE A 1 -30.39 13.33 -41.36
CA ILE A 1 -30.98 14.09 -40.24
C ILE A 1 -31.04 15.58 -40.57
N ALA A 2 -29.97 16.38 -40.59
CA ALA A 2 -30.07 17.81 -40.98
C ALA A 2 -30.64 18.04 -42.40
N LYS A 3 -30.14 17.28 -43.39
CA LYS A 3 -30.71 17.22 -44.76
C LYS A 3 -32.16 16.71 -44.81
N THR A 4 -32.60 15.99 -43.79
CA THR A 4 -33.94 15.39 -43.72
C THR A 4 -34.97 16.38 -43.16
N ILE A 5 -34.53 17.40 -42.42
CA ILE A 5 -35.37 18.41 -41.74
C ILE A 5 -35.25 19.79 -42.45
N GLY A 6 -34.57 19.85 -43.61
CA GLY A 6 -34.45 21.06 -44.43
C GLY A 6 -33.67 22.22 -43.79
N LYS A 7 -32.84 21.94 -42.78
CA LYS A 7 -32.00 22.94 -42.11
C LYS A 7 -30.52 22.61 -42.28
N ASP A 8 -29.72 23.63 -42.56
CA ASP A 8 -28.28 23.49 -42.55
C ASP A 8 -27.79 23.23 -41.13
N LEU A 9 -26.95 22.20 -40.97
CA LEU A 9 -26.34 21.83 -39.70
C LEU A 9 -25.22 22.83 -39.38
N GLU A 10 -25.58 23.95 -38.76
CA GLU A 10 -24.61 24.96 -38.35
C GLU A 10 -23.92 24.52 -37.05
N ILE A 11 -22.94 23.61 -37.15
CA ILE A 11 -22.03 23.29 -36.04
C ILE A 11 -20.91 24.33 -36.05
N SER A 12 -20.97 25.28 -35.11
CA SER A 12 -19.88 26.22 -34.89
C SER A 12 -18.72 25.54 -34.15
N TYR A 13 -17.63 25.25 -34.87
CA TYR A 13 -16.42 24.60 -34.34
C TYR A 13 -15.43 25.56 -33.66
N SER A 14 -15.87 26.74 -33.21
CA SER A 14 -14.95 27.65 -32.51
C SER A 14 -14.66 27.14 -31.09
N TYR A 15 -13.44 26.66 -30.85
CA TYR A 15 -12.98 26.31 -29.50
C TYR A 15 -12.98 27.55 -28.59
N ALA A 16 -13.66 27.46 -27.45
CA ALA A 16 -13.67 28.53 -26.46
C ALA A 16 -12.28 28.72 -25.83
N ARG A 17 -11.72 29.93 -25.93
CA ARG A 17 -10.38 30.27 -25.39
C ARG A 17 -10.37 30.70 -23.92
N SER A 18 -11.53 31.06 -23.35
CA SER A 18 -11.63 31.52 -21.96
C SER A 18 -12.15 30.41 -21.03
N PRO A 19 -11.57 30.23 -19.83
CA PRO A 19 -11.99 29.18 -18.88
C PRO A 19 -13.49 29.25 -18.52
N LYS A 20 -14.04 30.46 -18.40
CA LYS A 20 -15.48 30.66 -18.14
C LYS A 20 -16.36 30.13 -19.26
N ARG A 21 -15.99 30.38 -20.52
CA ARG A 21 -16.72 29.84 -21.67
C ARG A 21 -16.54 28.33 -21.75
N MET A 22 -15.33 27.80 -21.57
CA MET A 22 -15.10 26.35 -21.55
C MET A 22 -15.99 25.65 -20.50
N MET A 23 -16.08 26.19 -19.28
CA MET A 23 -16.94 25.63 -18.24
C MET A 23 -18.43 25.77 -18.57
N HIS A 24 -18.84 26.86 -19.24
CA HIS A 24 -20.20 27.03 -19.74
C HIS A 24 -20.54 25.99 -20.83
N TRP A 25 -19.62 25.75 -21.77
CA TRP A 25 -19.77 24.72 -22.82
C TRP A 25 -19.78 23.32 -22.23
N ILE A 26 -18.88 23.00 -21.30
CA ILE A 26 -18.88 21.73 -20.58
C ILE A 26 -20.20 21.58 -19.85
N LYS A 27 -20.63 22.57 -19.06
CA LYS A 27 -21.95 22.56 -18.42
C LYS A 27 -23.08 22.43 -19.43
N TYR A 28 -23.02 23.01 -20.61
CA TYR A 28 -24.08 22.92 -21.62
C TYR A 28 -24.15 21.51 -22.22
N VAL A 29 -23.00 20.94 -22.59
CA VAL A 29 -22.86 19.61 -23.19
C VAL A 29 -23.14 18.50 -22.16
N THR A 30 -22.72 18.68 -20.90
CA THR A 30 -22.94 17.70 -19.82
C THR A 30 -24.23 17.93 -19.05
N LYS A 31 -24.88 19.10 -19.20
CA LYS A 31 -26.25 19.27 -18.76
C LYS A 31 -27.10 18.45 -19.72
N ALA A 32 -27.70 17.40 -19.18
CA ALA A 32 -28.74 16.62 -19.83
C ALA A 32 -29.90 17.54 -20.20
N SER A 33 -29.75 18.25 -21.31
CA SER A 33 -30.80 19.02 -21.95
C SER A 33 -31.38 18.13 -23.03
N PHE A 34 -31.87 16.97 -22.59
CA PHE A 34 -32.76 16.12 -23.37
C PHE A 34 -34.05 16.92 -23.54
N ARG A 35 -34.17 17.64 -24.66
CA ARG A 35 -35.33 18.50 -24.94
C ARG A 35 -36.28 17.89 -25.97
N ASP A 36 -35.82 16.85 -26.66
CA ASP A 36 -36.50 16.28 -27.81
C ASP A 36 -36.81 14.81 -27.53
N ILE A 37 -38.08 14.51 -27.24
CA ILE A 37 -38.54 13.18 -26.84
C ILE A 37 -38.36 12.15 -27.96
N GLU A 38 -38.39 12.58 -29.22
CA GLU A 38 -38.26 11.73 -30.40
C GLU A 38 -36.88 11.08 -30.55
N TRP A 39 -35.87 11.54 -29.78
CA TRP A 39 -34.51 11.04 -29.87
C TRP A 39 -34.33 9.68 -29.18
N ASP A 40 -35.02 9.47 -28.05
CA ASP A 40 -35.01 8.26 -27.22
C ASP A 40 -36.11 8.40 -26.15
N GLU A 41 -37.33 8.02 -26.50
CA GLU A 41 -38.52 8.18 -25.66
C GLU A 41 -38.42 7.44 -24.30
N PRO A 42 -37.91 6.19 -24.21
CA PRO A 42 -37.65 5.54 -22.93
C PRO A 42 -36.71 6.32 -22.01
N LEU A 43 -35.59 6.82 -22.55
CA LEU A 43 -34.63 7.61 -21.78
C LEU A 43 -35.19 8.98 -21.39
N ALA A 44 -35.93 9.62 -22.30
CA ALA A 44 -36.61 10.89 -22.06
C ALA A 44 -37.57 10.78 -20.88
N ASN A 45 -38.40 9.74 -20.86
CA ASN A 45 -39.36 9.47 -19.81
C ASN A 45 -38.67 9.13 -18.47
N ALA A 46 -37.53 8.43 -18.50
CA ALA A 46 -36.73 8.17 -17.30
C ALA A 46 -36.06 9.44 -16.74
N LEU A 47 -35.72 10.40 -17.59
CA LEU A 47 -35.12 11.69 -17.22
C LEU A 47 -36.17 12.78 -16.92
N TYR A 48 -37.41 12.62 -17.37
CA TYR A 48 -38.49 13.56 -17.15
C TYR A 48 -38.87 13.58 -15.66
N GLY A 49 -38.63 14.70 -14.99
CA GLY A 49 -38.77 14.80 -13.53
C GLY A 49 -37.59 14.25 -12.74
N PHE A 50 -36.51 13.80 -13.42
CA PHE A 50 -35.25 13.46 -12.76
C PHE A 50 -34.56 14.74 -12.28
N HIS A 51 -34.96 15.18 -11.09
CA HIS A 51 -34.12 16.07 -10.31
C HIS A 51 -32.86 15.29 -9.97
N ASN A 52 -31.70 15.81 -10.35
CA ASN A 52 -30.41 15.37 -9.81
C ASN A 52 -30.41 15.72 -8.30
N GLY A 53 -31.21 15.00 -7.51
CA GLY A 53 -31.43 15.21 -6.08
C GLY A 53 -30.20 14.84 -5.25
N CYS A 54 -29.14 14.40 -5.91
CA CYS A 54 -27.83 14.25 -5.33
C CYS A 54 -27.13 15.61 -5.31
N PHE A 55 -27.51 16.47 -4.35
CA PHE A 55 -26.60 17.49 -3.86
C PHE A 55 -25.33 16.76 -3.38
N ALA A 56 -24.17 17.12 -3.90
CA ALA A 56 -22.90 16.44 -3.63
C ALA A 56 -22.42 16.57 -2.17
N GLY A 57 -23.25 17.12 -1.28
CA GLY A 57 -22.90 17.51 0.09
C GLY A 57 -22.23 18.87 0.12
N PHE A 58 -22.10 19.42 1.32
CA PHE A 58 -21.18 20.52 1.60
C PHE A 58 -19.76 19.97 1.74
N TRP A 59 -18.74 20.82 1.52
CA TRP A 59 -17.33 20.40 1.63
C TRP A 59 -16.95 19.90 3.04
N ASP A 60 -17.68 20.37 4.06
CA ASP A 60 -17.48 20.01 5.45
C ASP A 60 -18.29 18.78 5.90
N ASP A 61 -19.16 18.24 5.03
CA ASP A 61 -19.94 17.05 5.35
C ASP A 61 -19.06 15.80 5.43
N PRO A 62 -19.40 14.83 6.28
CA PRO A 62 -18.70 13.55 6.31
C PRO A 62 -18.83 12.84 4.95
N PRO A 63 -17.78 12.14 4.49
CA PRO A 63 -17.76 11.52 3.17
C PRO A 63 -18.88 10.47 3.05
N LYS A 64 -19.85 10.74 2.17
CA LYS A 64 -20.99 9.84 1.88
C LYS A 64 -20.58 8.52 1.23
N TRP A 65 -19.47 8.53 0.50
CA TRP A 65 -18.92 7.34 -0.14
C TRP A 65 -17.63 6.92 0.59
N LYS A 66 -17.54 5.63 0.91
CA LYS A 66 -16.35 5.00 1.46
C LYS A 66 -15.95 3.89 0.50
N LEU A 67 -14.65 3.76 0.25
CA LEU A 67 -14.10 2.72 -0.60
C LEU A 67 -14.10 1.40 0.17
N THR A 68 -15.07 0.53 -0.10
CA THR A 68 -15.41 -0.62 0.76
C THR A 68 -14.57 -1.89 0.52
N GLY A 69 -13.56 -1.90 -0.35
CA GLY A 69 -12.67 -3.08 -0.40
C GLY A 69 -11.73 -3.23 -1.59
N THR A 70 -12.04 -2.66 -2.76
CA THR A 70 -11.22 -2.80 -3.99
C THR A 70 -9.97 -1.92 -3.99
N ASP A 71 -9.92 -0.97 -3.06
CA ASP A 71 -9.00 0.16 -3.06
C ASP A 71 -7.94 0.07 -1.97
N LYS A 72 -7.60 -1.17 -1.56
CA LYS A 72 -6.49 -1.44 -0.64
C LYS A 72 -5.19 -0.75 -1.07
N LYS A 73 -4.99 -0.58 -2.39
CA LYS A 73 -3.86 0.17 -2.97
C LYS A 73 -3.76 1.62 -2.46
N PHE A 74 -4.89 2.27 -2.17
CA PHE A 74 -4.93 3.65 -1.68
C PHE A 74 -4.79 3.76 -0.16
N ASN A 75 -4.83 2.66 0.59
CA ASN A 75 -4.63 2.71 2.05
C ASN A 75 -3.25 3.27 2.42
N ALA A 76 -2.22 2.95 1.63
CA ALA A 76 -0.89 3.52 1.80
C ALA A 76 -0.89 5.05 1.58
N LEU A 77 -1.67 5.57 0.63
CA LEU A 77 -1.81 7.01 0.43
C LEU A 77 -2.55 7.70 1.58
N LEU A 78 -3.53 7.02 2.20
CA LEU A 78 -4.19 7.53 3.41
C LEU A 78 -3.21 7.71 4.57
N ALA A 79 -2.28 6.77 4.75
CA ALA A 79 -1.21 6.89 5.74
C ALA A 79 -0.30 8.09 5.44
N ILE A 80 0.15 8.25 4.18
CA ILE A 80 0.99 9.38 3.76
C ILE A 80 0.28 10.72 4.00
N ARG A 81 -1.02 10.81 3.68
CA ARG A 81 -1.83 12.02 3.93
C ARG A 81 -1.92 12.38 5.42
N LYS A 82 -1.90 11.37 6.30
CA LYS A 82 -1.84 11.56 7.75
C LYS A 82 -0.42 11.84 8.27
N GLY A 83 0.58 11.89 7.38
CA GLY A 83 1.98 12.07 7.74
C GLY A 83 2.64 10.83 8.32
N LEU A 84 2.09 9.64 8.07
CA LEU A 84 2.58 8.35 8.59
C LEU A 84 3.18 7.50 7.47
N HIS A 85 4.26 6.79 7.78
CA HIS A 85 4.90 5.87 6.84
C HIS A 85 3.99 4.67 6.58
N PRO A 86 3.69 4.30 5.31
CA PRO A 86 2.65 3.34 4.99
C PRO A 86 2.91 1.90 5.47
N VAL A 87 4.18 1.52 5.72
CA VAL A 87 4.54 0.17 6.18
C VAL A 87 4.82 0.12 7.67
N SER A 88 5.45 1.15 8.23
CA SER A 88 5.92 1.15 9.63
C SER A 88 5.03 1.93 10.57
N GLY A 89 4.12 2.77 10.05
CA GLY A 89 3.23 3.63 10.84
C GLY A 89 3.92 4.77 11.58
N LYS A 90 5.25 4.93 11.46
CA LYS A 90 6.01 6.02 12.10
C LYS A 90 5.76 7.35 11.38
N PRO A 91 5.83 8.50 12.08
CA PRO A 91 5.71 9.81 11.43
C PRO A 91 6.81 10.00 10.36
N ILE A 92 6.43 10.51 9.20
CA ILE A 92 7.34 10.79 8.10
C ILE A 92 8.05 12.12 8.36
N VAL A 93 9.37 12.11 8.29
CA VAL A 93 10.21 13.30 8.32
C VAL A 93 10.78 13.55 6.92
N TRP A 94 10.33 14.62 6.27
CA TRP A 94 10.74 15.00 4.91
C TRP A 94 11.98 15.90 4.94
N ASN A 95 13.12 15.40 5.42
CA ASN A 95 14.35 16.19 5.55
C ASN A 95 15.46 15.75 4.59
N LYS A 96 15.17 14.89 3.61
CA LYS A 96 16.17 14.47 2.63
C LYS A 96 16.24 15.45 1.47
N GLU A 97 17.45 15.76 1.03
CA GLU A 97 17.70 16.53 -0.18
C GLU A 97 17.06 15.85 -1.40
N PRO A 98 16.66 16.61 -2.43
CA PRO A 98 16.11 16.04 -3.65
C PRO A 98 17.12 15.11 -4.32
N ILE A 99 16.73 13.86 -4.51
CA ILE A 99 17.54 12.84 -5.19
C ILE A 99 17.15 12.80 -6.67
N PRO A 100 18.12 12.73 -7.61
CA PRO A 100 17.82 12.53 -9.02
C PRO A 100 16.95 11.30 -9.27
N TRP A 101 15.89 11.47 -10.06
CA TRP A 101 14.91 10.42 -10.35
C TRP A 101 15.52 9.15 -10.97
N ALA A 102 16.63 9.27 -11.71
CA ALA A 102 17.35 8.15 -12.29
C ALA A 102 17.86 7.15 -11.23
N LEU A 103 18.35 7.64 -10.08
CA LEU A 103 18.83 6.80 -8.98
C LEU A 103 17.67 6.09 -8.29
N VAL A 104 16.54 6.77 -8.16
CA VAL A 104 15.32 6.19 -7.59
C VAL A 104 14.80 5.05 -8.47
N LYS A 105 14.77 5.24 -9.80
CA LYS A 105 14.35 4.18 -10.74
C LYS A 105 15.21 2.92 -10.66
N GLN A 106 16.53 3.05 -10.44
CA GLN A 106 17.42 1.90 -10.33
C GLN A 106 17.07 0.97 -9.14
N GLN A 107 16.37 1.49 -8.14
CA GLN A 107 15.95 0.72 -6.96
C GLN A 107 14.61 0.00 -7.16
N ASN A 108 14.04 -0.03 -8.38
CA ASN A 108 12.76 -0.67 -8.69
C ASN A 108 11.61 -0.23 -7.75
N PRO A 109 11.28 1.07 -7.73
CA PRO A 109 10.21 1.60 -6.89
C PRO A 109 8.84 1.03 -7.31
N VAL A 110 7.98 0.75 -6.34
CA VAL A 110 6.59 0.35 -6.56
C VAL A 110 5.71 1.59 -6.51
N ASP A 111 4.92 1.82 -7.56
CA ASP A 111 3.98 2.94 -7.61
C ASP A 111 2.78 2.71 -6.68
N ILE A 112 2.53 3.67 -5.79
CA ILE A 112 1.40 3.66 -4.84
C ILE A 112 0.28 4.61 -5.33
N GLY A 113 0.56 5.42 -6.34
CA GLY A 113 -0.33 6.44 -6.88
C GLY A 113 -0.05 7.85 -6.34
N GLY A 114 -0.69 8.86 -6.92
CA GLY A 114 -0.55 10.26 -6.46
C GLY A 114 0.87 10.83 -6.57
N GLY A 115 1.76 10.20 -7.34
CA GLY A 115 3.17 10.56 -7.46
C GLY A 115 4.07 10.02 -6.35
N TYR A 116 3.55 9.19 -5.44
CA TYR A 116 4.32 8.55 -4.37
C TYR A 116 4.74 7.15 -4.75
N TYR A 117 5.97 6.80 -4.37
CA TYR A 117 6.58 5.52 -4.67
C TYR A 117 7.10 4.86 -3.38
N LEU A 118 6.93 3.55 -3.29
CA LEU A 118 7.52 2.73 -2.23
C LEU A 118 8.85 2.17 -2.72
N LEU A 119 9.92 2.41 -1.98
CA LEU A 119 11.17 1.72 -2.20
C LEU A 119 11.11 0.32 -1.58
N PRO A 120 11.72 -0.70 -2.22
CA PRO A 120 11.83 -2.01 -1.60
C PRO A 120 12.58 -1.91 -0.27
N PRO A 121 12.28 -2.81 0.69
CA PRO A 121 12.98 -2.83 1.97
C PRO A 121 14.48 -3.01 1.73
N ILE A 122 15.29 -2.21 2.42
CA ILE A 122 16.74 -2.39 2.42
C ILE A 122 17.02 -3.77 2.99
N ARG A 123 17.74 -4.60 2.23
CA ARG A 123 18.15 -5.93 2.71
C ARG A 123 18.93 -5.73 4.01
N GLU A 124 18.48 -6.40 5.07
CA GLU A 124 19.23 -6.40 6.32
C GLU A 124 20.66 -6.88 6.04
N PRO A 125 21.67 -6.33 6.74
CA PRO A 125 23.01 -6.85 6.63
C PRO A 125 22.95 -8.36 6.87
N PRO A 126 23.73 -9.16 6.13
CA PRO A 126 23.81 -10.59 6.40
C PRO A 126 24.04 -10.78 7.89
N ALA A 127 23.27 -11.69 8.50
CA ALA A 127 23.41 -11.99 9.92
C ALA A 127 24.89 -12.08 10.27
N GLU A 128 25.29 -11.42 11.36
CA GLU A 128 26.67 -11.45 11.82
C GLU A 128 27.15 -12.90 11.76
N ARG A 129 28.38 -13.09 11.25
CA ARG A 129 29.00 -14.43 11.23
C ARG A 129 28.75 -15.04 12.60
N TRP A 130 28.17 -16.24 12.64
CA TRP A 130 28.05 -17.03 13.86
C TRP A 130 29.40 -17.00 14.55
N GLN A 131 29.55 -16.15 15.57
CA GLN A 131 30.75 -16.14 16.37
C GLN A 131 30.60 -17.38 17.24
N PRO A 132 31.54 -18.34 17.19
CA PRO A 132 31.55 -19.37 18.20
C PRO A 132 31.61 -18.63 19.55
N THR A 133 30.63 -18.89 20.43
CA THR A 133 30.61 -18.34 21.79
C THR A 133 32.00 -18.54 22.37
N ASN A 134 32.67 -17.45 22.77
CA ASN A 134 33.97 -17.55 23.40
C ASN A 134 33.84 -18.53 24.57
N LEU A 135 34.85 -19.38 24.80
CA LEU A 135 34.79 -20.38 25.87
C LEU A 135 34.47 -19.74 27.23
N THR A 136 34.82 -18.47 27.43
CA THR A 136 34.55 -17.66 28.63
C THR A 136 33.06 -17.35 28.85
N GLU A 137 32.26 -17.25 27.80
CA GLU A 137 30.83 -16.90 27.85
C GLU A 137 29.92 -18.12 28.12
N LEU A 138 30.47 -19.33 28.01
CA LEU A 138 29.73 -20.56 28.31
C LEU A 138 29.48 -20.69 29.82
N PRO A 139 28.43 -21.38 30.27
CA PRO A 139 28.27 -21.70 31.69
C PRO A 139 29.44 -22.56 32.18
N ASP A 140 29.82 -22.45 33.46
CA ASP A 140 30.99 -23.14 34.01
C ASP A 140 30.92 -24.67 33.96
N GLY A 141 29.71 -25.22 33.88
CA GLY A 141 29.46 -26.65 33.69
C GLY A 141 29.46 -27.11 32.23
N ASP A 142 29.74 -26.24 31.25
CA ASP A 142 29.81 -26.66 29.86
C ASP A 142 31.05 -27.53 29.62
N SER A 143 30.81 -28.75 29.16
CA SER A 143 31.83 -29.69 28.71
C SER A 143 32.90 -29.08 27.80
N ARG A 144 32.59 -28.05 27.00
CA ARG A 144 33.51 -27.33 26.10
C ARG A 144 34.60 -26.55 26.81
N LYS A 145 34.40 -26.17 28.09
CA LYS A 145 35.42 -25.54 28.94
C LYS A 145 36.45 -26.52 29.50
N HIS A 146 36.17 -27.83 29.44
CA HIS A 146 37.02 -28.85 30.06
C HIS A 146 38.08 -29.40 29.10
N SER A 147 39.27 -29.66 29.64
CA SER A 147 40.31 -30.37 28.89
C SER A 147 39.87 -31.80 28.56
N ASN A 148 40.47 -32.40 27.52
CA ASN A 148 40.12 -33.76 27.09
C ASN A 148 40.29 -34.81 28.19
N ALA A 149 41.25 -34.62 29.11
CA ALA A 149 41.43 -35.50 30.26
C ALA A 149 40.26 -35.41 31.24
N VAL A 150 39.82 -34.18 31.55
CA VAL A 150 38.69 -33.93 32.46
C VAL A 150 37.37 -34.47 31.88
N ARG A 151 37.15 -34.30 30.57
CA ARG A 151 36.00 -34.89 29.87
C ARG A 151 35.95 -36.40 30.03
N ARG A 152 37.06 -37.08 29.72
CA ARG A 152 37.17 -38.55 29.87
C ARG A 152 36.89 -39.00 31.29
N SER A 153 37.39 -38.30 32.31
CA SER A 153 37.09 -38.65 33.70
C SER A 153 35.62 -38.46 34.07
N ILE A 154 34.96 -37.42 33.56
CA ILE A 154 33.52 -37.19 33.79
C ILE A 154 32.69 -38.28 33.11
N ASP A 155 33.04 -38.67 31.89
CA ASP A 155 32.33 -39.72 31.15
C ASP A 155 32.47 -41.07 31.85
N ILE A 156 33.68 -41.44 32.30
CA ILE A 156 33.93 -42.66 33.08
C ILE A 156 33.15 -42.64 34.40
N ALA A 157 33.11 -41.50 35.09
CA ALA A 157 32.36 -41.37 36.34
C ALA A 157 30.85 -41.51 36.10
N ARG A 158 30.31 -40.93 35.02
CA ARG A 158 28.91 -41.07 34.62
C ARG A 158 28.55 -42.51 34.30
N GLU A 159 29.40 -43.22 33.55
CA GLU A 159 29.20 -44.63 33.18
C GLU A 159 29.16 -45.55 34.41
N ARG A 160 30.02 -45.29 35.40
CA ARG A 160 30.00 -46.01 36.69
C ARG A 160 28.71 -45.73 37.46
N VAL A 161 28.29 -44.47 37.55
CA VAL A 161 27.06 -44.09 38.25
C VAL A 161 25.82 -44.68 37.58
N SER A 162 25.75 -44.69 36.24
CA SER A 162 24.65 -45.37 35.53
C SER A 162 24.64 -46.87 35.80
N PHE A 163 25.81 -47.52 35.79
CA PHE A 163 25.91 -48.95 36.09
C PHE A 163 25.40 -49.28 37.50
N TYR A 164 25.74 -48.48 38.52
CA TYR A 164 25.24 -48.67 39.87
C TYR A 164 23.73 -48.40 40.00
N ASN A 165 23.23 -47.33 39.38
CA ASN A 165 21.79 -47.03 39.37
C ASN A 165 20.98 -48.14 38.67
N ASP A 166 21.51 -48.70 37.59
CA ASP A 166 20.89 -49.82 36.90
C ASP A 166 20.86 -51.05 37.81
N CYS A 167 21.95 -51.39 38.52
CA CYS A 167 21.98 -52.48 39.50
C CYS A 167 21.00 -52.28 40.68
N ASP A 168 20.88 -51.07 41.20
CA ASP A 168 19.96 -50.74 42.31
C ASP A 168 18.48 -50.78 41.86
N SER A 169 18.19 -50.58 40.57
CA SER A 169 16.83 -50.69 40.00
C SER A 169 16.30 -52.13 39.86
N TYR A 170 17.17 -53.13 40.02
CA TYR A 170 16.85 -54.57 39.98
C TYR A 170 16.79 -55.24 41.36
N SER A 171 16.88 -54.47 42.45
CA SER A 171 16.70 -54.93 43.84
C SER A 171 15.29 -54.60 44.35
#